data_AF-A0AAN6VSV3-F1
#
_entry.id   AF-A0AAN6VSV3-F1
#
_cell.length_a   1.000
_cell.length_b   1.000
_cell.length_c   1.000
_cell.angle_alpha   90.00
_cell.angle_beta   90.00
_cell.angle_gamma   90.00
#
_symmetry.space_group_name_H-M   'P 1'
#
loop_
_entity.id
_entity.type
_entity.pdbx_description
1 polymer ?
#
loop_
_entity_poly.entity_id
_entity_poly.type
_entity_poly.pdbx_seq_one_letter_code
_entity_poly.pdbx_strand_id
1 'polypeptide(L)'
;MQSTDPPPGNPPGLISNPSETRQANIIACAVITWAIGAIFVGLRFYARGYLLRNVIGVEDWLMVVALVFSAATSAGAVEQAVYGHGKHALDIDPNVVVAMSRAGWYSIIWYMLSLLATKASILLLYLRVLSFRHSRYVVYALLAMVIVANGIFSLSLVFTACKPLHAFWDPVPDAWCRPQRDFFINTGLHIATDVLMYVLPLPVIVRLRVELRQKLALYGILALGFFVCAISMIRFFQLTLQNSWLDYPYEGVSISYLNGIELNAAIACACCMTLRPLMHKLFPHLWSARGSSDGNGRGRRPDVELGPAGGPGGGAGALDNTLAPPTIGSKPLRIARARENDLDNSQLLSRDDDEFSGGGGGRDDKQSIRTETDGGSFAEAGSGSGRAWTPREPTPISTLGRNAAHT
;
A
#
# COMPACT_ATOMS: atom_id res chain seq x y z
N MET A 1 -55.05 27.85 34.54
CA MET A 1 -53.96 28.19 33.60
C MET A 1 -52.66 27.93 34.32
N GLN A 2 -51.99 26.82 34.01
CA GLN A 2 -50.69 26.48 34.60
C GLN A 2 -49.62 27.11 33.71
N SER A 3 -48.73 27.91 34.29
CA SER A 3 -47.63 28.55 33.59
C SER A 3 -46.67 27.50 33.06
N THR A 4 -46.65 27.30 31.75
CA THR A 4 -45.54 26.63 31.08
C THR A 4 -44.39 27.62 31.05
N ASP A 5 -43.47 27.50 32.01
CA ASP A 5 -42.16 28.15 31.89
C ASP A 5 -41.52 27.69 30.57
N PRO A 6 -40.89 28.59 29.80
CA PRO A 6 -40.19 28.18 28.59
C PRO A 6 -39.08 27.20 28.96
N PRO A 7 -38.80 26.18 28.12
CA PRO A 7 -37.71 25.26 28.37
C PRO A 7 -36.40 26.05 28.55
N PRO A 8 -35.49 25.61 29.45
CA PRO A 8 -34.23 26.29 29.67
C PRO A 8 -33.51 26.44 28.34
N GLY A 9 -33.18 27.69 27.97
CA GLY A 9 -32.54 27.98 26.69
C GLY A 9 -31.25 27.16 26.56
N ASN A 10 -31.05 26.55 25.39
CA ASN A 10 -29.90 25.69 25.12
C ASN A 10 -28.60 26.38 25.56
N PRO A 11 -27.64 25.64 26.15
CA PRO A 11 -26.34 26.21 26.50
C PRO A 11 -25.66 26.82 25.25
N PRO A 12 -24.97 27.95 25.39
CA PRO A 12 -24.49 28.74 24.26
C PRO A 12 -23.57 27.90 23.35
N GLY A 13 -24.01 27.74 22.09
CA GLY A 13 -23.31 26.95 21.06
C GLY A 13 -24.01 25.64 20.67
N LEU A 14 -25.00 25.16 21.43
CA LEU A 14 -25.78 23.97 21.09
C LEU A 14 -27.08 24.34 20.34
N ILE A 15 -27.12 23.98 19.06
CA ILE A 15 -28.29 24.15 18.19
C ILE A 15 -29.13 22.86 18.29
N SER A 16 -30.43 22.98 18.52
CA SER A 16 -31.39 21.89 18.35
C SER A 16 -32.18 22.13 17.06
N ASN A 17 -32.14 21.18 16.14
CA ASN A 17 -32.86 21.25 14.87
C ASN A 17 -33.25 19.83 14.44
N PRO A 18 -34.35 19.27 14.99
CA PRO A 18 -34.74 17.88 14.76
C PRO A 18 -35.01 17.50 13.29
N SER A 19 -35.24 18.50 12.43
CA SER A 19 -35.42 18.34 10.98
C SER A 19 -34.11 18.16 10.21
N GLU A 20 -32.95 18.55 10.77
CA GLU A 20 -31.68 18.51 10.05
C GLU A 20 -30.87 17.26 10.42
N THR A 21 -31.11 16.17 9.70
CA THR A 21 -30.41 14.89 9.90
C THR A 21 -29.52 14.53 8.73
N ARG A 22 -28.23 14.26 9.00
CA ARG A 22 -27.24 13.84 8.00
C ARG A 22 -27.06 12.31 7.91
N GLN A 23 -27.79 11.54 8.72
CA GLN A 23 -27.73 10.07 8.82
C GLN A 23 -27.83 9.35 7.46
N ALA A 24 -28.80 9.71 6.62
CA ALA A 24 -29.00 9.08 5.31
C ALA A 24 -27.79 9.27 4.37
N ASN A 25 -27.13 10.43 4.44
CA ASN A 25 -25.95 10.74 3.65
C ASN A 25 -24.72 9.93 4.09
N ILE A 26 -24.60 9.62 5.40
CA ILE A 26 -23.54 8.75 5.93
C ILE A 26 -23.70 7.34 5.35
N ILE A 27 -24.91 6.78 5.42
CA ILE A 27 -25.21 5.44 4.90
C ILE A 27 -24.98 5.38 3.38
N ALA A 28 -25.48 6.36 2.63
CA ALA A 28 -25.27 6.45 1.19
C ALA A 28 -23.78 6.54 0.83
N CYS A 29 -23.01 7.39 1.50
CA CYS A 29 -21.57 7.55 1.27
C CYS A 29 -20.81 6.25 1.57
N ALA A 30 -21.09 5.59 2.70
CA ALA A 30 -20.44 4.33 3.08
C ALA A 30 -20.71 3.21 2.04
N VAL A 31 -21.98 3.02 1.64
CA VAL A 31 -22.37 1.97 0.68
C VAL A 31 -21.80 2.25 -0.72
N ILE A 32 -21.90 3.49 -1.22
CA ILE A 32 -21.43 3.86 -2.56
C ILE A 32 -19.91 3.75 -2.66
N THR A 33 -19.17 4.31 -1.69
CA THR A 33 -17.70 4.26 -1.70
C THR A 33 -17.18 2.83 -1.58
N TRP A 34 -17.78 2.00 -0.73
CA TRP A 34 -17.42 0.59 -0.61
C TRP A 34 -17.73 -0.20 -1.89
N ALA A 35 -18.90 0.01 -2.50
CA ALA A 35 -19.27 -0.65 -3.75
C ALA A 35 -18.29 -0.31 -4.91
N ILE A 36 -17.85 0.95 -5.00
CA ILE A 36 -16.80 1.37 -5.94
C ILE A 36 -15.50 0.60 -5.65
N GLY A 37 -15.06 0.56 -4.39
CA GLY A 37 -13.89 -0.22 -3.98
C GLY A 37 -13.98 -1.70 -4.36
N ALA A 38 -15.13 -2.33 -4.12
CA ALA A 38 -15.38 -3.72 -4.47
C ALA A 38 -15.32 -3.98 -5.99
N ILE A 39 -15.86 -3.07 -6.82
CA ILE A 39 -15.76 -3.14 -8.29
C ILE A 39 -14.29 -3.09 -8.73
N PHE A 40 -13.47 -2.20 -8.15
CA PHE A 40 -12.05 -2.11 -8.49
C PHE A 40 -11.26 -3.37 -8.09
N VAL A 41 -11.57 -3.97 -6.93
CA VAL A 41 -10.98 -5.26 -6.52
C VAL A 41 -11.42 -6.40 -7.44
N GLY A 42 -12.71 -6.48 -7.80
CA GLY A 42 -13.21 -7.45 -8.77
C GLY A 42 -12.53 -7.31 -10.14
N LEU A 43 -12.38 -6.08 -10.64
CA LEU A 43 -11.65 -5.79 -11.86
C LEU A 43 -10.17 -6.19 -11.77
N ARG A 44 -9.52 -6.01 -10.62
CA ARG A 44 -8.15 -6.47 -10.37
C ARG A 44 -8.02 -8.00 -10.42
N PHE A 45 -8.97 -8.75 -9.85
CA PHE A 45 -8.98 -10.20 -9.94
C PHE A 45 -9.25 -10.71 -11.36
N TYR A 46 -10.23 -10.12 -12.06
CA TYR A 46 -10.47 -10.42 -13.47
C TYR A 46 -9.23 -10.15 -14.33
N ALA A 47 -8.59 -9.00 -14.11
CA ALA A 47 -7.35 -8.62 -14.79
C ALA A 47 -6.21 -9.63 -14.58
N ARG A 48 -5.93 -9.98 -13.33
CA ARG A 48 -4.73 -10.76 -12.95
C ARG A 48 -4.92 -12.27 -13.06
N GLY A 49 -6.10 -12.77 -12.71
CA GLY A 49 -6.48 -14.17 -12.87
C GLY A 49 -6.73 -14.51 -14.33
N TYR A 50 -7.71 -13.86 -14.97
CA TYR A 50 -8.13 -14.22 -16.32
C TYR A 50 -7.18 -13.67 -17.40
N LEU A 51 -7.01 -12.34 -17.50
CA LEU A 51 -6.32 -11.74 -18.65
C LEU A 51 -4.78 -11.82 -18.62
N LEU A 52 -4.18 -12.01 -17.43
CA LEU A 52 -2.73 -12.27 -17.28
C LEU A 52 -2.37 -13.76 -17.12
N ARG A 53 -3.33 -14.69 -17.15
CA ARG A 53 -3.15 -16.14 -16.92
C ARG A 53 -2.59 -16.47 -15.53
N ASN A 54 -3.45 -16.36 -14.51
CA ASN A 54 -3.23 -16.81 -13.12
C ASN A 54 -2.01 -16.21 -12.41
N VAL A 55 -1.70 -14.94 -12.65
CA VAL A 55 -0.63 -14.21 -11.93
C VAL A 55 -1.22 -13.58 -10.65
N ILE A 56 -1.90 -14.39 -9.84
CA ILE A 56 -2.39 -14.01 -8.51
C ILE A 56 -1.21 -14.07 -7.54
N GLY A 57 -1.09 -13.09 -6.65
CA GLY A 57 -0.08 -13.09 -5.59
C GLY A 57 -0.66 -12.80 -4.20
N VAL A 58 0.21 -12.86 -3.20
CA VAL A 58 -0.13 -12.52 -1.80
C VAL A 58 -0.65 -11.09 -1.70
N GLU A 59 -0.17 -10.18 -2.54
CA GLU A 59 -0.65 -8.80 -2.61
C GLU A 59 -2.12 -8.68 -3.04
N ASP A 60 -2.67 -9.64 -3.79
CA ASP A 60 -4.07 -9.61 -4.21
C ASP A 60 -4.99 -10.11 -3.10
N TRP A 61 -4.58 -11.16 -2.37
CA TRP A 61 -5.28 -11.63 -1.17
C TRP A 61 -5.31 -10.58 -0.06
N LEU A 62 -4.20 -9.86 0.16
CA LEU A 62 -4.19 -8.71 1.08
C LEU A 62 -5.18 -7.61 0.68
N MET A 63 -5.44 -7.42 -0.62
CA MET A 63 -6.44 -6.45 -1.09
C MET A 63 -7.89 -6.93 -0.83
N VAL A 64 -8.16 -8.24 -0.87
CA VAL A 64 -9.45 -8.80 -0.44
C VAL A 64 -9.62 -8.60 1.07
N VAL A 65 -8.59 -8.87 1.87
CA VAL A 65 -8.61 -8.63 3.33
C VAL A 65 -8.86 -7.16 3.64
N ALA A 66 -8.21 -6.23 2.93
CA ALA A 66 -8.50 -4.80 3.04
C ALA A 66 -9.96 -4.45 2.69
N LEU A 67 -10.52 -5.04 1.62
CA LEU A 67 -11.92 -4.81 1.25
C LEU A 67 -12.92 -5.32 2.31
N VAL A 68 -12.63 -6.46 2.95
CA VAL A 68 -13.42 -7.00 4.06
C VAL A 68 -13.35 -6.08 5.28
N PHE A 69 -12.18 -5.58 5.63
CA PHE A 69 -12.03 -4.61 6.71
C PHE A 69 -12.69 -3.26 6.37
N SER A 70 -12.66 -2.82 5.11
CA SER A 70 -13.44 -1.67 4.64
C SER A 70 -14.95 -1.90 4.76
N ALA A 71 -15.44 -3.13 4.53
CA ALA A 71 -16.85 -3.47 4.76
C ALA A 71 -17.21 -3.35 6.24
N ALA A 72 -16.35 -3.82 7.14
CA ALA A 72 -16.55 -3.72 8.59
C ALA A 72 -16.49 -2.26 9.11
N THR A 73 -15.60 -1.42 8.56
CA THR A 73 -15.62 0.04 8.79
C THR A 73 -16.93 0.67 8.30
N SER A 74 -17.40 0.28 7.11
CA SER A 74 -18.63 0.81 6.52
C SER A 74 -19.86 0.42 7.33
N ALA A 75 -19.92 -0.83 7.81
CA ALA A 75 -20.94 -1.31 8.74
C ALA A 75 -20.91 -0.51 10.06
N GLY A 76 -19.72 -0.22 10.60
CA GLY A 76 -19.56 0.62 11.79
C GLY A 76 -20.03 2.06 11.61
N ALA A 77 -19.85 2.64 10.42
CA ALA A 77 -20.40 3.95 10.09
C ALA A 77 -21.94 3.93 10.00
N VAL A 78 -22.52 2.84 9.48
CA VAL A 78 -23.99 2.65 9.44
C VAL A 78 -24.56 2.44 10.84
N GLU A 79 -23.92 1.64 11.70
CA GLU A 79 -24.36 1.43 13.09
C GLU A 79 -24.29 2.72 13.91
N GLN A 80 -23.21 3.52 13.78
CA GLN A 80 -23.14 4.86 14.35
C GLN A 80 -24.29 5.76 13.86
N ALA A 81 -24.57 5.76 12.55
CA ALA A 81 -25.66 6.54 11.98
C ALA A 81 -27.02 6.11 12.56
N VAL A 82 -27.27 4.81 12.75
CA VAL A 82 -28.51 4.31 13.38
C VAL A 82 -28.67 4.81 14.81
N TYR A 83 -27.59 4.82 15.62
CA TYR A 83 -27.62 5.32 17.01
C TYR A 83 -27.59 6.85 17.16
N GLY A 84 -27.70 7.62 16.07
CA GLY A 84 -27.87 9.08 16.14
C GLY A 84 -26.71 9.91 15.58
N HIS A 85 -25.62 9.29 15.11
CA HIS A 85 -24.52 10.03 14.49
C HIS A 85 -25.02 10.77 13.24
N GLY A 86 -24.79 12.08 13.18
CA GLY A 86 -25.38 12.98 12.20
C GLY A 86 -26.73 13.60 12.58
N LYS A 87 -27.10 13.57 13.86
CA LYS A 87 -28.04 14.50 14.51
C LYS A 87 -27.28 15.44 15.44
N HIS A 88 -27.87 16.59 15.78
CA HIS A 88 -27.34 17.46 16.84
C HIS A 88 -27.33 16.74 18.20
N ALA A 89 -26.34 17.03 19.04
CA ALA A 89 -26.14 16.34 20.31
C ALA A 89 -27.34 16.44 21.29
N LEU A 90 -28.16 17.50 21.19
CA LEU A 90 -29.40 17.64 21.99
C LEU A 90 -30.54 16.72 21.51
N ASP A 91 -30.52 16.30 20.24
CA ASP A 91 -31.59 15.54 19.59
C ASP A 91 -31.32 14.00 19.64
N ILE A 92 -30.35 13.57 20.46
CA ILE A 92 -29.93 12.18 20.65
C ILE A 92 -30.32 11.70 22.06
N ASP A 93 -30.95 10.53 22.13
CA ASP A 93 -31.27 9.88 23.41
C ASP A 93 -29.97 9.48 24.15
N PRO A 94 -29.73 9.93 25.39
CA PRO A 94 -28.55 9.56 26.18
C PRO A 94 -28.32 8.03 26.27
N ASN A 95 -29.38 7.22 26.23
CA ASN A 95 -29.29 5.77 26.32
C ASN A 95 -28.58 5.12 25.12
N VAL A 96 -28.60 5.75 23.92
CA VAL A 96 -27.95 5.20 22.72
C VAL A 96 -26.52 5.72 22.50
N VAL A 97 -26.10 6.75 23.23
CA VAL A 97 -24.76 7.37 23.10
C VAL A 97 -23.64 6.35 23.37
N VAL A 98 -23.80 5.48 24.38
CA VAL A 98 -22.83 4.42 24.70
C VAL A 98 -22.70 3.41 23.55
N ALA A 99 -23.79 3.09 22.86
CA ALA A 99 -23.79 2.20 21.71
C ALA A 99 -23.14 2.87 20.48
N MET A 100 -23.45 4.14 20.22
CA MET A 100 -22.82 4.97 19.19
C MET A 100 -21.30 5.05 19.37
N SER A 101 -20.83 5.39 20.57
CA SER A 101 -19.39 5.50 20.88
C SER A 101 -18.65 4.16 20.77
N ARG A 102 -19.30 3.06 21.16
CA ARG A 102 -18.78 1.69 20.96
C ARG A 102 -18.67 1.34 19.48
N ALA A 103 -19.65 1.74 18.66
CA ALA A 103 -19.61 1.56 17.21
C ALA A 103 -18.50 2.39 16.55
N GLY A 104 -18.27 3.62 17.02
CA GLY A 104 -17.12 4.44 16.64
C GLY A 104 -15.78 3.75 16.96
N TRP A 105 -15.62 3.21 18.16
CA TRP A 105 -14.39 2.55 18.58
C TRP A 105 -13.99 1.37 17.67
N TYR A 106 -14.91 0.43 17.42
CA TYR A 106 -14.58 -0.71 16.56
C TYR A 106 -14.41 -0.28 15.09
N SER A 107 -15.15 0.74 14.63
CA SER A 107 -15.00 1.29 13.28
C SER A 107 -13.60 1.85 13.03
N ILE A 108 -12.98 2.47 14.05
CA ILE A 108 -11.59 2.95 14.00
C ILE A 108 -10.61 1.78 13.85
N ILE A 109 -10.83 0.66 14.56
CA ILE A 109 -9.95 -0.51 14.47
C ILE A 109 -9.95 -1.10 13.05
N TRP A 110 -11.14 -1.36 12.49
CA TRP A 110 -11.25 -1.88 11.11
C TRP A 110 -10.69 -0.91 10.07
N TYR A 111 -10.87 0.40 10.28
CA TYR A 111 -10.29 1.42 9.41
C TYR A 111 -8.75 1.33 9.36
N MET A 112 -8.10 1.27 10.54
CA MET A 112 -6.65 1.17 10.63
C MET A 112 -6.11 -0.14 10.03
N LEU A 113 -6.79 -1.27 10.30
CA LEU A 113 -6.44 -2.57 9.72
C LEU A 113 -6.59 -2.59 8.19
N SER A 114 -7.65 -1.98 7.66
CA SER A 114 -7.89 -1.86 6.21
C SER A 114 -6.84 -0.99 5.52
N LEU A 115 -6.49 0.16 6.10
CA LEU A 115 -5.37 0.99 5.63
C LEU A 115 -4.05 0.20 5.66
N LEU A 116 -3.74 -0.48 6.76
CA LEU A 116 -2.51 -1.26 6.90
C LEU A 116 -2.41 -2.35 5.81
N ALA A 117 -3.48 -3.11 5.59
CA ALA A 117 -3.54 -4.14 4.56
C ALA A 117 -3.42 -3.56 3.13
N THR A 118 -4.07 -2.41 2.86
CA THR A 118 -3.97 -1.69 1.58
C THR A 118 -2.54 -1.23 1.32
N LYS A 119 -1.91 -0.57 2.30
CA LYS A 119 -0.52 -0.10 2.20
C LYS A 119 0.44 -1.26 1.99
N ALA A 120 0.31 -2.32 2.80
CA ALA A 120 1.13 -3.53 2.65
C ALA A 120 0.98 -4.18 1.27
N SER A 121 -0.23 -4.28 0.71
CA SER A 121 -0.45 -4.78 -0.67
C SER A 121 0.30 -3.94 -1.72
N ILE A 122 0.24 -2.60 -1.63
CA ILE A 122 0.95 -1.70 -2.55
C ILE A 122 2.48 -1.93 -2.47
N LEU A 123 3.04 -2.08 -1.27
CA LEU A 123 4.48 -2.33 -1.10
C LEU A 123 4.91 -3.72 -1.60
N LEU A 124 4.11 -4.76 -1.36
CA LEU A 124 4.37 -6.08 -1.92
C LEU A 124 4.31 -6.06 -3.47
N LEU A 125 3.38 -5.30 -4.05
CA LEU A 125 3.35 -5.04 -5.48
C LEU A 125 4.61 -4.31 -5.97
N TYR A 126 5.11 -3.31 -5.24
CA TYR A 126 6.38 -2.66 -5.56
C TYR A 126 7.57 -3.62 -5.50
N LEU A 127 7.67 -4.51 -4.50
CA LEU A 127 8.74 -5.53 -4.46
C LEU A 127 8.68 -6.48 -5.67
N ARG A 128 7.47 -6.80 -6.15
CA ARG A 128 7.25 -7.64 -7.33
C ARG A 128 7.62 -6.93 -8.63
N VAL A 129 7.31 -5.65 -8.77
CA VAL A 129 7.54 -4.85 -9.98
C VAL A 129 8.99 -4.34 -10.07
N LEU A 130 9.62 -3.97 -8.95
CA LEU A 130 10.97 -3.43 -8.91
C LEU A 130 11.99 -4.57 -8.85
N SER A 131 12.87 -4.65 -9.85
CA SER A 131 13.96 -5.65 -9.92
C SER A 131 15.28 -5.17 -9.29
N PHE A 132 15.47 -3.86 -9.12
CA PHE A 132 16.72 -3.27 -8.61
C PHE A 132 16.93 -3.55 -7.12
N ARG A 133 18.10 -4.08 -6.75
CA ARG A 133 18.45 -4.46 -5.36
C ARG A 133 18.30 -3.29 -4.37
N HIS A 134 18.88 -2.12 -4.68
CA HIS A 134 18.78 -0.94 -3.81
C HIS A 134 17.32 -0.49 -3.58
N SER A 135 16.49 -0.46 -4.62
CA SER A 135 15.08 -0.10 -4.51
C SER A 135 14.30 -1.09 -3.63
N ARG A 136 14.63 -2.39 -3.68
CA ARG A 136 14.00 -3.40 -2.81
C ARG A 136 14.30 -3.18 -1.34
N TYR A 137 15.54 -2.84 -0.96
CA TYR A 137 15.87 -2.52 0.43
C TYR A 137 15.06 -1.32 0.95
N VAL A 138 14.88 -0.28 0.13
CA VAL A 138 14.04 0.88 0.48
C VAL A 138 12.57 0.47 0.68
N VAL A 139 12.02 -0.38 -0.19
CA VAL A 139 10.64 -0.87 -0.02
C VAL A 139 10.50 -1.78 1.20
N TYR A 140 11.47 -2.63 1.53
CA TYR A 140 11.45 -3.43 2.75
C TYR A 140 11.52 -2.57 4.02
N ALA A 141 12.38 -1.53 4.03
CA ALA A 141 12.43 -0.57 5.12
C ALA A 141 11.09 0.17 5.29
N LEU A 142 10.48 0.58 4.17
CA LEU A 142 9.15 1.22 4.18
C LEU A 142 8.05 0.26 4.67
N LEU A 143 8.14 -1.04 4.34
CA LEU A 143 7.18 -2.05 4.79
C LEU A 143 7.28 -2.29 6.30
N ALA A 144 8.50 -2.41 6.82
CA ALA A 144 8.73 -2.47 8.26
C ALA A 144 8.22 -1.21 8.98
N MET A 145 8.50 -0.03 8.42
CA MET A 145 8.02 1.25 8.95
C MET A 145 6.48 1.32 8.99
N VAL A 146 5.80 0.90 7.91
CA VAL A 146 4.33 0.86 7.85
C VAL A 146 3.75 -0.14 8.87
N ILE A 147 4.33 -1.34 9.01
CA ILE A 147 3.86 -2.35 9.97
C ILE A 147 4.04 -1.87 11.42
N VAL A 148 5.18 -1.25 11.74
CA VAL A 148 5.47 -0.76 13.10
C VAL A 148 4.65 0.50 13.43
N ALA A 149 4.66 1.52 12.56
CA ALA A 149 4.01 2.80 12.83
C ALA A 149 2.49 2.78 12.65
N ASN A 150 1.99 2.26 11.52
CA ASN A 150 0.56 2.27 11.20
C ASN A 150 -0.18 1.01 11.68
N GLY A 151 0.56 -0.05 12.02
CA GLY A 151 0.02 -1.28 12.60
C GLY A 151 0.19 -1.29 14.12
N ILE A 152 1.38 -1.66 14.59
CA ILE A 152 1.64 -1.91 16.02
C ILE A 152 1.36 -0.66 16.86
N PHE A 153 1.92 0.50 16.49
CA PHE A 153 1.75 1.73 17.26
C PHE A 153 0.30 2.26 17.21
N SER A 154 -0.32 2.35 16.02
CA SER A 154 -1.73 2.79 15.89
C SER A 154 -2.71 1.89 16.66
N LEU A 155 -2.59 0.57 16.55
CA LEU A 155 -3.45 -0.36 17.30
C LEU A 155 -3.20 -0.24 18.80
N SER A 156 -1.94 -0.15 19.23
CA SER A 156 -1.60 0.05 20.64
C SER A 156 -2.20 1.33 21.21
N LEU A 157 -2.25 2.42 20.44
CA LEU A 157 -2.91 3.66 20.84
C LEU A 157 -4.43 3.48 21.02
N VAL A 158 -5.11 2.79 20.10
CA VAL A 158 -6.58 2.56 20.20
C VAL A 158 -6.94 1.61 21.34
N PHE A 159 -6.17 0.54 21.55
CA PHE A 159 -6.38 -0.39 22.67
C PHE A 159 -5.95 0.18 24.03
N THR A 160 -5.11 1.23 24.06
CA THR A 160 -4.73 1.94 25.29
C THR A 160 -5.27 3.38 25.32
N ALA A 161 -6.36 3.66 24.60
CA ALA A 161 -6.97 4.98 24.52
C ALA A 161 -7.43 5.49 25.90
N CYS A 162 -8.00 4.59 26.72
CA CYS A 162 -8.35 4.84 28.11
C CYS A 162 -7.97 3.66 29.02
N LYS A 163 -7.85 3.95 30.32
CA LYS A 163 -7.64 2.99 31.40
C LYS A 163 -8.71 3.25 32.48
N PRO A 164 -9.70 2.34 32.67
CA PRO A 164 -9.95 1.13 31.89
C PRO A 164 -10.41 1.42 30.45
N LEU A 165 -10.27 0.46 29.52
CA LEU A 165 -10.62 0.66 28.11
C LEU A 165 -12.10 1.00 27.88
N HIS A 166 -13.01 0.46 28.69
CA HIS A 166 -14.45 0.75 28.56
C HIS A 166 -14.79 2.22 28.81
N ALA A 167 -13.94 2.96 29.53
CA ALA A 167 -14.09 4.40 29.73
C ALA A 167 -14.03 5.22 28.42
N PHE A 168 -13.64 4.61 27.29
CA PHE A 168 -13.72 5.23 25.96
C PHE A 168 -15.18 5.44 25.49
N TRP A 169 -16.10 4.51 25.83
CA TRP A 169 -17.50 4.57 25.37
C TRP A 169 -18.52 4.72 26.51
N ASP A 170 -18.13 4.43 27.73
CA ASP A 170 -18.96 4.51 28.95
C ASP A 170 -18.18 5.29 30.02
N PRO A 171 -18.39 6.61 30.17
CA PRO A 171 -17.53 7.47 30.99
C PRO A 171 -17.51 7.08 32.48
N VAL A 172 -16.34 6.67 32.98
CA VAL A 172 -16.13 6.32 34.38
C VAL A 172 -15.41 7.46 35.10
N PRO A 173 -15.83 7.87 36.33
CA PRO A 173 -15.07 8.82 37.13
C PRO A 173 -13.63 8.32 37.38
N ASP A 174 -12.68 9.25 37.43
CA ASP A 174 -11.24 9.01 37.61
C ASP A 174 -10.55 8.13 36.54
N ALA A 175 -11.21 7.84 35.41
CA ALA A 175 -10.57 7.15 34.29
C ALA A 175 -9.49 8.00 33.62
N TRP A 176 -8.32 7.40 33.37
CA TRP A 176 -7.24 8.06 32.63
C TRP A 176 -7.38 7.77 31.13
N CYS A 177 -7.55 8.81 30.32
CA CYS A 177 -7.54 8.72 28.85
C CYS A 177 -6.34 9.45 28.26
N ARG A 178 -5.88 8.99 27.08
CA ARG A 178 -4.75 9.59 26.35
C ARG A 178 -5.09 11.00 25.87
N PRO A 179 -4.13 11.93 25.88
CA PRO A 179 -4.32 13.26 25.32
C PRO A 179 -4.48 13.20 23.79
N GLN A 180 -5.32 14.07 23.23
CA GLN A 180 -5.58 14.18 21.78
C GLN A 180 -4.31 14.28 20.93
N ARG A 181 -3.23 14.86 21.48
CA ARG A 181 -1.90 14.95 20.88
C ARG A 181 -1.36 13.60 20.39
N ASP A 182 -1.59 12.50 21.11
CA ASP A 182 -1.11 11.17 20.71
C ASP A 182 -1.78 10.71 19.39
N PHE A 183 -3.07 11.00 19.23
CA PHE A 183 -3.84 10.71 18.01
C PHE A 183 -3.43 11.63 16.83
N PHE A 184 -3.08 12.88 17.10
CA PHE A 184 -2.52 13.77 16.06
C PHE A 184 -1.15 13.28 15.56
N ILE A 185 -0.25 12.84 16.45
CA ILE A 185 1.04 12.24 16.08
C ILE A 185 0.81 10.98 15.22
N ASN A 186 -0.12 10.11 15.62
CA ASN A 186 -0.49 8.94 14.84
C ASN A 186 -0.98 9.30 13.43
N THR A 187 -1.88 10.28 13.32
CA THR A 187 -2.43 10.70 12.02
C THR A 187 -1.35 11.32 11.12
N GLY A 188 -0.42 12.08 11.71
CA GLY A 188 0.76 12.59 11.00
C GLY A 188 1.68 11.48 10.47
N LEU A 189 1.90 10.41 11.25
CA LEU A 189 2.66 9.24 10.79
C LEU A 189 1.97 8.55 9.61
N HIS A 190 0.65 8.38 9.64
CA HIS A 190 -0.09 7.84 8.50
C HIS A 190 0.14 8.67 7.23
N ILE A 191 -0.07 10.00 7.28
CA ILE A 191 0.14 10.90 6.12
C ILE A 191 1.58 10.83 5.62
N ALA A 192 2.57 10.84 6.52
CA ALA A 192 3.98 10.72 6.17
C ALA A 192 4.28 9.41 5.42
N THR A 193 3.69 8.29 5.85
CA THR A 193 3.84 7.00 5.15
C THR A 193 3.22 7.02 3.75
N ASP A 194 2.07 7.67 3.58
CA ASP A 194 1.38 7.75 2.28
C ASP A 194 2.17 8.61 1.28
N VAL A 195 2.66 9.77 1.70
CA VAL A 195 3.53 10.61 0.86
C VAL A 195 4.79 9.84 0.45
N LEU A 196 5.45 9.15 1.40
CA LEU A 196 6.67 8.39 1.10
C LEU A 196 6.41 7.21 0.15
N MET A 197 5.24 6.57 0.21
CA MET A 197 4.82 5.50 -0.70
C MET A 197 4.67 5.95 -2.16
N TYR A 198 4.18 7.17 -2.40
CA TYR A 198 4.03 7.70 -3.76
C TYR A 198 5.30 8.43 -4.25
N VAL A 199 6.12 8.96 -3.35
CA VAL A 199 7.45 9.49 -3.72
C VAL A 199 8.43 8.37 -4.12
N LEU A 200 8.35 7.18 -3.52
CA LEU A 200 9.24 6.04 -3.82
C LEU A 200 9.35 5.68 -5.32
N PRO A 201 8.26 5.52 -6.11
CA PRO A 201 8.37 5.19 -7.53
C PRO A 201 8.87 6.35 -8.41
N LEU A 202 8.78 7.63 -7.99
CA LEU A 202 9.11 8.79 -8.84
C LEU A 202 10.52 8.72 -9.47
N PRO A 203 11.61 8.54 -8.69
CA PRO A 203 12.97 8.45 -9.25
C PRO A 203 13.15 7.27 -10.19
N VAL A 204 12.45 6.16 -9.95
CA VAL A 204 12.49 4.97 -10.81
C VAL A 204 11.81 5.26 -12.15
N ILE A 205 10.62 5.89 -12.12
CA ILE A 205 9.84 6.24 -13.31
C ILE A 205 10.59 7.24 -14.20
N VAL A 206 11.27 8.23 -13.61
CA VAL A 206 12.03 9.23 -14.37
C VAL A 206 13.19 8.58 -15.13
N ARG A 207 13.91 7.64 -14.49
CA ARG A 207 15.07 6.93 -15.07
C ARG A 207 14.68 5.81 -16.06
N LEU A 208 13.45 5.30 -16.00
CA LEU A 208 13.00 4.20 -16.84
C LEU A 208 12.78 4.66 -18.30
N ARG A 209 13.50 4.05 -19.24
CA ARG A 209 13.34 4.28 -20.68
C ARG A 209 12.15 3.47 -21.23
N VAL A 210 10.95 4.01 -21.07
CA VAL A 210 9.70 3.52 -21.68
C VAL A 210 9.17 4.51 -22.71
N GLU A 211 8.32 4.03 -23.63
CA GLU A 211 7.60 4.90 -24.57
C GLU A 211 6.77 5.96 -23.83
N LEU A 212 6.65 7.15 -24.43
CA LEU A 212 5.96 8.30 -23.82
C LEU A 212 4.53 7.95 -23.39
N ARG A 213 3.84 7.16 -24.21
CA ARG A 213 2.47 6.68 -23.99
C ARG A 213 2.32 5.89 -22.69
N GLN A 214 3.21 4.92 -22.48
CA GLN A 214 3.29 4.23 -21.19
C GLN A 214 3.67 5.20 -20.08
N LYS A 215 4.68 6.06 -20.29
CA LYS A 215 5.17 7.01 -19.27
C LYS A 215 4.06 7.89 -18.70
N LEU A 216 3.17 8.42 -19.54
CA LEU A 216 1.97 9.17 -19.10
C LEU A 216 1.05 8.34 -18.19
N ALA A 217 0.82 7.06 -18.48
CA ALA A 217 -0.03 6.21 -17.66
C ALA A 217 0.54 6.00 -16.23
N LEU A 218 1.86 5.94 -16.06
CA LEU A 218 2.47 5.90 -14.71
C LEU A 218 2.26 7.22 -13.97
N TYR A 219 2.41 8.36 -14.65
CA TYR A 219 2.16 9.67 -14.04
C TYR A 219 0.69 9.84 -13.65
N GLY A 220 -0.26 9.37 -14.46
CA GLY A 220 -1.69 9.38 -14.11
C GLY A 220 -2.01 8.54 -12.87
N ILE A 221 -1.51 7.30 -12.81
CA ILE A 221 -1.66 6.42 -11.64
C ILE A 221 -1.03 7.05 -10.39
N LEU A 222 0.14 7.68 -10.54
CA LEU A 222 0.81 8.37 -9.44
C LEU A 222 0.03 9.62 -8.96
N ALA A 223 -0.58 10.37 -9.88
CA ALA A 223 -1.42 11.52 -9.54
C ALA A 223 -2.67 11.10 -8.75
N LEU A 224 -3.28 9.95 -9.07
CA LEU A 224 -4.34 9.36 -8.23
C LEU A 224 -3.85 9.05 -6.81
N GLY A 225 -2.60 8.59 -6.67
CA GLY A 225 -1.96 8.38 -5.37
C GLY A 225 -1.83 9.66 -4.55
N PHE A 226 -1.30 10.73 -5.15
CA PHE A 226 -1.21 12.04 -4.49
C PHE A 226 -2.59 12.65 -4.19
N PHE A 227 -3.61 12.36 -4.99
CA PHE A 227 -4.99 12.75 -4.71
C PHE A 227 -5.53 12.07 -3.43
N VAL A 228 -5.23 10.78 -3.21
CA VAL A 228 -5.56 10.10 -1.94
C VAL A 228 -4.84 10.77 -0.76
N CYS A 229 -3.56 11.12 -0.89
CA CYS A 229 -2.85 11.88 0.15
C CYS A 229 -3.48 13.24 0.45
N ALA A 230 -4.03 13.94 -0.55
CA ALA A 230 -4.73 15.19 -0.34
C ALA A 230 -6.00 15.01 0.50
N ILE A 231 -6.75 13.92 0.30
CA ILE A 231 -7.91 13.56 1.14
C ILE A 231 -7.46 13.31 2.60
N SER A 232 -6.37 12.56 2.81
CA SER A 232 -5.81 12.33 4.15
C SER A 232 -5.41 13.64 4.86
N MET A 233 -4.83 14.59 4.13
CA MET A 233 -4.49 15.92 4.67
C MET A 233 -5.74 16.73 5.04
N ILE A 234 -6.76 16.76 4.17
CA ILE A 234 -8.05 17.44 4.45
C ILE A 234 -8.69 16.86 5.71
N ARG A 235 -8.67 15.53 5.88
CA ARG A 235 -9.16 14.87 7.10
C ARG A 235 -8.38 15.29 8.34
N PHE A 236 -7.06 15.36 8.28
CA PHE A 236 -6.26 15.83 9.42
C PHE A 236 -6.62 17.27 9.81
N PHE A 237 -6.79 18.18 8.84
CA PHE A 237 -7.26 19.54 9.13
C PHE A 237 -8.65 19.55 9.79
N GLN A 238 -9.62 18.78 9.28
CA GLN A 238 -10.94 18.65 9.92
C GLN A 238 -10.84 18.15 11.37
N LEU A 239 -10.01 17.13 11.63
CA LEU A 239 -9.77 16.60 12.97
C LEU A 239 -9.11 17.63 13.92
N THR A 240 -8.32 18.57 13.39
CA THR A 240 -7.73 19.67 14.19
C THR A 240 -8.66 20.88 14.38
N LEU A 241 -9.72 21.01 13.58
CA LEU A 241 -10.69 22.11 13.69
C LEU A 241 -11.86 21.76 14.62
N GLN A 242 -12.26 20.49 14.67
CA GLN A 242 -13.37 19.98 15.51
C GLN A 242 -13.02 19.82 17.00
N ASN A 243 -12.31 20.80 17.60
CA ASN A 243 -11.96 20.79 19.03
C ASN A 243 -13.18 21.10 19.94
N SER A 244 -14.28 21.58 19.37
CA SER A 244 -15.54 21.82 20.07
C SER A 244 -16.33 20.52 20.23
N TRP A 245 -16.10 19.82 21.36
CA TRP A 245 -16.85 18.60 21.74
C TRP A 245 -18.37 18.77 21.83
N LEU A 246 -18.83 20.03 21.88
CA LEU A 246 -20.20 20.42 22.17
C LEU A 246 -21.24 19.76 21.24
N ASP A 247 -20.93 19.66 19.94
CA ASP A 247 -21.83 19.05 18.94
C ASP A 247 -21.08 18.09 17.98
N TYR A 248 -20.19 17.27 18.57
CA TYR A 248 -19.40 16.28 17.84
C TYR A 248 -20.23 15.31 16.96
N PRO A 249 -21.42 14.81 17.37
CA PRO A 249 -22.20 13.89 16.54
C PRO A 249 -22.68 14.49 15.20
N TYR A 250 -22.93 15.80 15.13
CA TYR A 250 -23.40 16.47 13.91
C TYR A 250 -22.23 16.99 13.04
N GLU A 251 -21.18 17.54 13.65
CA GLU A 251 -20.01 18.05 12.93
C GLU A 251 -19.05 16.92 12.49
N GLY A 252 -18.87 15.89 13.33
CA GLY A 252 -18.00 14.74 13.07
C GLY A 252 -18.38 13.91 11.83
N VAL A 253 -19.59 14.10 11.32
CA VAL A 253 -20.08 13.55 10.04
C VAL A 253 -19.11 13.80 8.88
N SER A 254 -18.50 14.98 8.82
CA SER A 254 -17.53 15.33 7.77
C SER A 254 -16.30 14.42 7.79
N ILE A 255 -15.85 14.01 8.98
CA ILE A 255 -14.74 13.06 9.15
C ILE A 255 -15.20 11.65 8.76
N SER A 256 -16.44 11.25 9.07
CA SER A 256 -17.00 9.96 8.64
C SER A 256 -17.01 9.82 7.11
N TYR A 257 -17.41 10.86 6.37
CA TYR A 257 -17.32 10.85 4.90
C TYR A 257 -15.88 10.69 4.42
N LEU A 258 -14.96 11.50 4.96
CA LEU A 258 -13.56 11.48 4.53
C LEU A 258 -12.89 10.13 4.82
N ASN A 259 -13.19 9.47 5.94
CA ASN A 259 -12.71 8.12 6.23
C ASN A 259 -13.18 7.11 5.17
N GLY A 260 -14.47 7.11 4.81
CA GLY A 260 -15.02 6.19 3.80
C GLY A 260 -14.45 6.43 2.39
N ILE A 261 -14.29 7.70 2.02
CA ILE A 261 -13.71 8.11 0.73
C ILE A 261 -12.22 7.77 0.69
N GLU A 262 -11.42 8.15 1.70
CA GLU A 262 -9.98 7.87 1.78
C GLU A 262 -9.68 6.38 1.67
N LEU A 263 -10.39 5.55 2.43
CA LEU A 263 -10.15 4.12 2.49
C LEU A 263 -10.43 3.43 1.16
N ASN A 264 -11.60 3.70 0.57
CA ASN A 264 -12.00 3.07 -0.68
C ASN A 264 -11.27 3.66 -1.90
N ALA A 265 -10.89 4.95 -1.87
CA ALA A 265 -10.04 5.55 -2.88
C ALA A 265 -8.61 5.00 -2.84
N ALA A 266 -8.05 4.70 -1.65
CA ALA A 266 -6.77 4.02 -1.52
C ALA A 266 -6.80 2.60 -2.14
N ILE A 267 -7.86 1.82 -1.85
CA ILE A 267 -8.10 0.50 -2.45
C ILE A 267 -8.24 0.61 -3.98
N ALA A 268 -9.03 1.56 -4.48
CA ALA A 268 -9.21 1.78 -5.92
C ALA A 268 -7.90 2.19 -6.61
N CYS A 269 -7.14 3.12 -6.02
CA CYS A 269 -5.81 3.52 -6.50
C CYS A 269 -4.85 2.33 -6.59
N ALA A 270 -4.78 1.50 -5.54
CA ALA A 270 -3.97 0.28 -5.52
C ALA A 270 -4.37 -0.71 -6.63
N CYS A 271 -5.66 -0.79 -6.96
CA CYS A 271 -6.16 -1.60 -8.09
C CYS A 271 -5.76 -0.99 -9.45
N CYS A 272 -5.87 0.32 -9.63
CA CYS A 272 -5.39 1.04 -10.83
C CYS A 272 -3.90 0.78 -11.11
N MET A 273 -3.07 0.73 -10.06
CA MET A 273 -1.63 0.42 -10.18
C MET A 273 -1.35 -0.94 -10.85
N THR A 274 -2.20 -1.95 -10.60
CA THR A 274 -2.12 -3.26 -11.26
C THR A 274 -2.73 -3.32 -12.67
N LEU A 275 -3.59 -2.37 -13.04
CA LEU A 275 -4.30 -2.37 -14.33
C LEU A 275 -3.47 -1.73 -15.47
N ARG A 276 -2.30 -1.15 -15.17
CA ARG A 276 -1.39 -0.56 -16.16
C ARG A 276 -1.12 -1.42 -17.42
N PRO A 277 -0.78 -2.72 -17.34
CA PRO A 277 -0.60 -3.56 -18.55
C PRO A 277 -1.92 -3.95 -19.24
N LEU A 278 -3.08 -3.78 -18.59
CA LEU A 278 -4.38 -4.04 -19.21
C LEU A 278 -4.86 -2.91 -20.11
N MET A 279 -4.61 -1.65 -19.76
CA MET A 279 -5.13 -0.51 -20.53
C MET A 279 -4.71 -0.59 -22.01
N HIS A 280 -3.50 -1.09 -22.29
CA HIS A 280 -2.99 -1.33 -23.64
C HIS A 280 -3.67 -2.52 -24.37
N LYS A 281 -4.18 -3.53 -23.64
CA LYS A 281 -4.89 -4.68 -24.23
C LYS A 281 -6.39 -4.45 -24.40
N LEU A 282 -7.02 -3.69 -23.50
CA LEU A 282 -8.47 -3.50 -23.47
C LEU A 282 -8.93 -2.33 -24.36
N PHE A 283 -8.07 -1.33 -24.58
CA PHE A 283 -8.39 -0.16 -25.40
C PHE A 283 -7.42 0.09 -26.58
N PRO A 284 -7.13 -0.93 -27.43
CA PRO A 284 -6.29 -0.70 -28.62
C PRO A 284 -6.89 0.35 -29.57
N HIS A 285 -8.23 0.46 -29.61
CA HIS A 285 -8.93 1.38 -30.49
C HIS A 285 -9.03 2.83 -29.99
N LEU A 286 -9.01 3.08 -28.67
CA LEU A 286 -8.88 4.46 -28.15
C LEU A 286 -7.45 5.00 -28.29
N TRP A 287 -6.46 4.11 -28.44
CA TRP A 287 -5.05 4.46 -28.64
C TRP A 287 -4.61 4.45 -30.12
N SER A 288 -5.44 3.91 -31.01
CA SER A 288 -5.30 4.01 -32.46
C SER A 288 -5.90 5.33 -32.96
N ALA A 289 -5.20 6.43 -32.68
CA ALA A 289 -5.50 7.70 -33.33
C ALA A 289 -5.31 7.53 -34.85
N ARG A 290 -6.41 7.70 -35.58
CA ARG A 290 -6.59 7.49 -37.02
C ARG A 290 -5.54 8.23 -37.86
N GLY A 291 -4.42 7.57 -38.15
CA GLY A 291 -3.37 8.05 -39.06
C GLY A 291 -3.76 7.88 -40.53
N SER A 292 -4.75 8.65 -40.99
CA SER A 292 -5.08 8.77 -42.41
C SER A 292 -5.66 10.15 -42.71
N SER A 293 -4.75 11.09 -42.97
CA SER A 293 -5.02 12.18 -43.90
C SER A 293 -4.12 11.93 -45.10
N ASP A 294 -4.75 11.49 -46.18
CA ASP A 294 -4.11 11.09 -47.43
C ASP A 294 -3.36 12.29 -48.05
N GLY A 295 -2.14 12.03 -48.52
CA GLY A 295 -1.16 13.04 -48.94
C GLY A 295 -0.43 12.58 -50.19
N ASN A 296 -1.20 12.21 -51.22
CA ASN A 296 -0.78 11.65 -52.51
C ASN A 296 0.30 12.48 -53.25
N GLY A 297 1.55 12.33 -52.85
CA GLY A 297 2.74 12.86 -53.52
C GLY A 297 3.20 11.90 -54.62
N ARG A 298 2.61 12.04 -55.80
CA ARG A 298 2.86 11.20 -57.00
C ARG A 298 4.35 10.95 -57.26
N GLY A 299 4.72 9.67 -57.36
CA GLY A 299 6.03 9.29 -57.87
C GLY A 299 6.19 9.67 -59.35
N ARG A 300 7.29 10.34 -59.68
CA ARG A 300 7.72 10.60 -61.06
C ARG A 300 9.13 10.03 -61.26
N ARG A 301 9.22 8.80 -61.74
CA ARG A 301 10.45 8.29 -62.36
C ARG A 301 10.49 8.82 -63.81
N PRO A 302 11.60 9.37 -64.30
CA PRO A 302 11.80 9.52 -65.74
C PRO A 302 12.16 8.16 -66.34
N ASP A 303 11.67 7.92 -67.56
CA ASP A 303 11.96 6.70 -68.32
C ASP A 303 13.41 6.66 -68.78
N VAL A 304 13.98 5.45 -68.86
CA VAL A 304 15.33 5.22 -69.43
C VAL A 304 15.16 4.69 -70.84
N GLU A 305 15.64 5.47 -71.80
CA GLU A 305 15.60 5.18 -73.23
C GLU A 305 16.62 4.08 -73.59
N LEU A 306 16.19 3.00 -74.25
CA LEU A 306 17.08 1.97 -74.78
C LEU A 306 17.43 2.24 -76.25
N GLY A 307 18.72 2.49 -76.51
CA GLY A 307 19.34 2.44 -77.85
C GLY A 307 20.32 1.25 -77.98
N PRO A 308 20.45 0.60 -79.16
CA PRO A 308 21.12 -0.70 -79.26
C PRO A 308 22.58 -0.68 -79.78
N ALA A 309 23.32 -1.72 -79.34
CA ALA A 309 24.42 -2.45 -80.01
C ALA A 309 25.78 -1.76 -80.29
N GLY A 310 26.88 -2.44 -79.91
CA GLY A 310 28.22 -2.17 -80.46
C GLY A 310 29.43 -2.77 -79.73
N GLY A 311 29.85 -4.00 -80.11
CA GLY A 311 31.27 -4.43 -80.06
C GLY A 311 31.82 -5.07 -78.76
N PRO A 312 32.67 -6.11 -78.85
CA PRO A 312 33.35 -6.73 -77.70
C PRO A 312 34.77 -6.18 -77.48
N GLY A 313 35.17 -6.04 -76.21
CA GLY A 313 36.54 -5.69 -75.79
C GLY A 313 36.75 -6.08 -74.33
N GLY A 314 37.87 -6.75 -74.02
CA GLY A 314 38.08 -7.37 -72.70
C GLY A 314 38.87 -6.52 -71.70
N GLY A 315 38.92 -7.00 -70.46
CA GLY A 315 39.97 -6.63 -69.50
C GLY A 315 39.48 -6.07 -68.15
N ALA A 316 40.24 -6.40 -67.10
CA ALA A 316 40.19 -5.85 -65.74
C ALA A 316 38.89 -6.08 -64.94
N GLY A 317 38.87 -7.16 -64.15
CA GLY A 317 37.96 -7.29 -63.02
C GLY A 317 38.37 -6.36 -61.87
N ALA A 318 37.62 -5.27 -61.68
CA ALA A 318 37.69 -4.44 -60.49
C ALA A 318 36.74 -4.97 -59.40
N LEU A 319 37.21 -5.00 -58.16
CA LEU A 319 36.42 -5.37 -56.98
C LEU A 319 35.34 -4.30 -56.72
N ASP A 320 34.06 -4.69 -56.73
CA ASP A 320 32.99 -3.88 -56.14
C ASP A 320 32.42 -4.57 -54.89
N ASN A 321 32.38 -3.81 -53.79
CA ASN A 321 31.93 -4.22 -52.47
C ASN A 321 30.53 -3.66 -52.21
N THR A 322 29.50 -4.30 -52.75
CA THR A 322 28.09 -3.91 -52.54
C THR A 322 27.27 -5.04 -51.93
N LEU A 323 27.69 -5.52 -50.76
CA LEU A 323 26.88 -6.43 -49.93
C LEU A 323 25.67 -5.68 -49.36
N ALA A 324 24.48 -5.98 -49.89
CA ALA A 324 23.22 -5.49 -49.31
C ALA A 324 23.00 -6.06 -47.89
N PRO A 325 22.36 -5.32 -46.97
CA PRO A 325 22.19 -5.77 -45.59
C PRO A 325 21.24 -6.99 -45.50
N PRO A 326 21.57 -8.01 -44.69
CA PRO A 326 20.75 -9.22 -44.59
C PRO A 326 19.41 -8.93 -43.90
N THR A 327 18.32 -9.39 -44.50
CA THR A 327 16.97 -9.25 -43.95
C THR A 327 16.76 -10.23 -42.79
N ILE A 328 16.13 -9.78 -41.70
CA ILE A 328 15.76 -10.60 -40.55
C ILE A 328 14.82 -11.74 -40.99
N GLY A 329 15.24 -13.00 -40.80
CA GLY A 329 14.38 -14.16 -41.05
C GLY A 329 15.07 -15.54 -41.13
N SER A 330 16.31 -15.63 -41.61
CA SER A 330 16.99 -16.91 -41.84
C SER A 330 17.99 -17.30 -40.75
N LYS A 331 17.87 -18.51 -40.21
CA LYS A 331 18.85 -19.11 -39.28
C LYS A 331 20.17 -19.37 -40.02
N PRO A 332 21.35 -18.93 -39.52
CA PRO A 332 22.62 -19.28 -40.15
C PRO A 332 22.97 -20.76 -39.90
N LEU A 333 23.40 -21.46 -40.95
CA LEU A 333 23.94 -22.82 -40.83
C LEU A 333 25.27 -22.78 -40.05
N ARG A 334 25.45 -23.73 -39.12
CA ARG A 334 26.75 -24.04 -38.54
C ARG A 334 27.62 -24.75 -39.60
N ILE A 335 28.51 -24.01 -40.22
CA ILE A 335 29.60 -24.60 -41.02
C ILE A 335 30.66 -25.12 -40.05
N ALA A 336 30.84 -26.44 -40.03
CA ALA A 336 31.96 -27.07 -39.34
C ALA A 336 33.26 -26.75 -40.08
N ARG A 337 34.32 -26.44 -39.34
CA ARG A 337 35.68 -26.25 -39.87
C ARG A 337 36.61 -27.23 -39.16
N ALA A 338 37.20 -28.13 -39.93
CA ALA A 338 38.19 -29.11 -39.45
C ALA A 338 39.57 -28.78 -40.04
N ARG A 339 40.60 -29.43 -39.47
CA ARG A 339 42.06 -29.33 -39.77
C ARG A 339 42.77 -28.06 -39.26
N GLU A 340 44.02 -28.10 -38.80
CA GLU A 340 44.83 -29.17 -38.13
C GLU A 340 46.14 -28.53 -37.62
N ASN A 341 46.88 -29.25 -36.76
CA ASN A 341 48.30 -29.09 -36.40
C ASN A 341 48.74 -27.87 -35.54
N ASP A 342 49.09 -28.17 -34.28
CA ASP A 342 50.45 -28.10 -33.69
C ASP A 342 50.40 -29.01 -32.43
N LEU A 343 51.03 -30.19 -32.40
CA LEU A 343 52.45 -30.55 -32.15
C LEU A 343 52.84 -30.67 -30.66
N ASP A 344 53.47 -31.82 -30.34
CA ASP A 344 54.21 -32.21 -29.11
C ASP A 344 53.45 -32.29 -27.75
N ASN A 345 53.57 -33.30 -26.88
CA ASN A 345 54.40 -34.51 -26.77
C ASN A 345 53.94 -35.28 -25.49
N SER A 346 54.47 -36.48 -25.23
CA SER A 346 54.32 -37.34 -24.03
C SER A 346 52.89 -37.83 -23.73
N GLN A 347 52.52 -39.04 -24.20
CA GLN A 347 52.87 -40.37 -23.64
C GLN A 347 52.04 -40.81 -22.43
N LEU A 348 51.32 -41.93 -22.64
CA LEU A 348 51.14 -43.07 -21.70
C LEU A 348 50.39 -42.77 -20.37
N LEU A 349 49.50 -43.61 -19.86
CA LEU A 349 49.08 -44.97 -20.24
C LEU A 349 47.80 -45.33 -19.47
N SER A 350 46.86 -46.06 -20.10
CA SER A 350 45.93 -47.04 -19.46
C SER A 350 44.93 -46.58 -18.37
N ARG A 351 43.77 -47.19 -18.19
CA ARG A 351 42.97 -48.17 -18.98
C ARG A 351 41.52 -48.14 -18.42
N ASP A 352 40.58 -48.53 -19.27
CA ASP A 352 39.42 -49.40 -19.04
C ASP A 352 38.72 -49.27 -17.66
N ASP A 353 37.49 -48.74 -17.60
CA ASP A 353 36.24 -49.51 -17.75
C ASP A 353 36.02 -50.52 -16.60
N ASP A 354 34.89 -50.40 -15.88
CA ASP A 354 33.89 -51.48 -15.86
C ASP A 354 32.59 -51.12 -15.12
N GLU A 355 31.56 -51.91 -15.43
CA GLU A 355 30.14 -51.69 -15.11
C GLU A 355 29.67 -52.50 -13.87
N PHE A 356 28.40 -52.31 -13.49
CA PHE A 356 27.51 -53.34 -12.93
C PHE A 356 27.39 -53.56 -11.39
N SER A 357 26.41 -52.85 -10.81
CA SER A 357 25.19 -53.36 -10.13
C SER A 357 25.19 -54.57 -9.15
N GLY A 358 24.56 -54.35 -7.98
CA GLY A 358 23.93 -55.38 -7.11
C GLY A 358 24.71 -55.78 -5.84
N GLY A 359 24.10 -56.02 -4.67
CA GLY A 359 22.70 -55.86 -4.22
C GLY A 359 22.42 -56.52 -2.85
N GLY A 360 21.39 -56.06 -2.12
CA GLY A 360 20.85 -56.68 -0.88
C GLY A 360 21.61 -56.36 0.44
N GLY A 361 20.98 -56.35 1.62
CA GLY A 361 19.55 -56.49 1.95
C GLY A 361 19.28 -56.60 3.47
N GLY A 362 18.06 -56.25 3.92
CA GLY A 362 17.51 -56.47 5.28
C GLY A 362 18.17 -55.70 6.44
N ARG A 363 17.61 -55.64 7.64
CA ARG A 363 16.22 -55.60 8.16
C ARG A 363 16.33 -55.44 9.70
N ASP A 364 15.45 -54.62 10.25
CA ASP A 364 14.84 -54.70 11.58
C ASP A 364 15.60 -54.45 12.91
N ASP A 365 14.83 -53.76 13.78
CA ASP A 365 14.76 -53.77 15.25
C ASP A 365 15.74 -53.00 16.17
N LYS A 366 15.14 -52.02 16.88
CA LYS A 366 15.04 -51.86 18.37
C LYS A 366 16.32 -51.91 19.25
N GLN A 367 16.43 -51.25 20.40
CA GLN A 367 15.70 -50.17 21.12
C GLN A 367 16.45 -49.97 22.46
N SER A 368 16.25 -48.83 23.15
CA SER A 368 16.44 -48.71 24.63
C SER A 368 17.90 -48.60 25.15
N ILE A 369 18.23 -48.08 26.35
CA ILE A 369 17.50 -47.28 27.38
C ILE A 369 18.49 -46.71 28.44
N ARG A 370 18.26 -45.49 28.96
CA ARG A 370 18.60 -44.95 30.31
C ARG A 370 20.09 -45.04 30.81
N THR A 371 20.58 -44.38 31.86
CA THR A 371 20.17 -43.29 32.79
C THR A 371 21.46 -42.58 33.30
N GLU A 372 21.58 -41.74 34.35
CA GLU A 372 20.70 -41.33 35.47
C GLU A 372 20.89 -39.84 35.87
N THR A 373 20.35 -39.49 37.03
CA THR A 373 20.24 -38.20 37.74
C THR A 373 21.35 -37.97 38.78
N ASP A 374 21.61 -36.71 39.16
CA ASP A 374 21.39 -36.31 40.57
C ASP A 374 21.24 -34.78 40.74
N GLY A 375 20.72 -34.34 41.89
CA GLY A 375 20.44 -32.92 42.20
C GLY A 375 21.18 -32.37 43.42
N GLY A 376 21.16 -31.04 43.61
CA GLY A 376 21.73 -30.40 44.80
C GLY A 376 21.54 -28.88 44.84
N SER A 377 21.22 -28.36 46.02
CA SER A 377 21.03 -26.93 46.31
C SER A 377 21.97 -26.51 47.43
N PHE A 378 22.70 -25.40 47.29
CA PHE A 378 23.21 -24.63 48.44
C PHE A 378 23.50 -23.16 48.05
N ALA A 379 23.71 -22.32 49.07
CA ALA A 379 23.68 -20.87 48.97
C ALA A 379 25.03 -20.16 49.21
N GLU A 380 25.00 -18.84 48.96
CA GLU A 380 25.73 -17.76 49.64
C GLU A 380 27.14 -17.28 49.22
N ALA A 381 27.23 -15.94 49.26
CA ALA A 381 28.36 -15.06 49.61
C ALA A 381 29.62 -14.91 48.70
N GLY A 382 29.98 -13.64 48.43
CA GLY A 382 31.41 -13.24 48.43
C GLY A 382 31.92 -12.25 47.38
N SER A 383 31.75 -10.93 47.64
CA SER A 383 32.73 -9.82 47.40
C SER A 383 33.51 -9.66 46.08
N GLY A 384 33.65 -8.41 45.56
CA GLY A 384 34.72 -8.18 44.57
C GLY A 384 34.91 -6.87 43.77
N SER A 385 34.47 -5.67 44.21
CA SER A 385 34.79 -4.36 43.59
C SER A 385 34.29 -4.10 42.13
N GLY A 386 34.10 -2.88 41.64
CA GLY A 386 34.13 -1.57 42.29
C GLY A 386 34.28 -0.40 41.30
N ARG A 387 33.30 0.52 41.29
CA ARG A 387 33.46 1.99 41.18
C ARG A 387 32.10 2.70 41.04
N ALA A 388 31.79 3.56 42.00
CA ALA A 388 30.60 4.42 41.99
C ALA A 388 30.86 5.75 41.27
N TRP A 389 29.84 6.31 40.60
CA TRP A 389 29.82 7.69 40.10
C TRP A 389 28.39 8.28 40.04
N THR A 390 27.90 8.76 41.18
CA THR A 390 26.93 9.85 41.40
C THR A 390 27.23 10.40 42.80
N PRO A 391 26.95 11.67 43.18
CA PRO A 391 25.90 12.57 42.66
C PRO A 391 26.30 14.05 42.44
N ARG A 392 25.50 14.81 41.67
CA ARG A 392 25.34 16.28 41.81
C ARG A 392 23.99 16.80 41.31
N GLU A 393 23.11 17.12 42.25
CA GLU A 393 22.27 18.33 42.27
C GLU A 393 22.53 18.99 43.65
N PRO A 394 22.47 20.34 43.80
CA PRO A 394 21.18 20.95 44.14
C PRO A 394 20.93 22.42 43.67
N THR A 395 19.63 22.69 43.42
CA THR A 395 18.86 23.91 43.82
C THR A 395 19.17 25.28 43.16
N PRO A 396 18.46 26.39 43.49
CA PRO A 396 17.13 26.68 42.94
C PRO A 396 16.90 28.15 42.51
N ILE A 397 15.84 28.45 41.74
CA ILE A 397 15.24 29.80 41.70
C ILE A 397 13.72 29.68 41.75
N SER A 398 13.09 30.44 42.64
CA SER A 398 11.65 30.46 42.88
C SER A 398 11.00 31.80 42.53
N THR A 399 9.67 31.78 42.41
CA THR A 399 8.73 32.90 42.61
C THR A 399 8.78 34.13 41.67
N LEU A 400 7.86 34.16 40.69
CA LEU A 400 6.72 35.10 40.56
C LEU A 400 5.86 34.63 39.36
N GLY A 401 4.52 34.63 39.36
CA GLY A 401 3.54 34.94 40.39
C GLY A 401 2.22 34.16 40.18
N ARG A 402 1.33 34.21 41.16
CA ARG A 402 0.01 33.51 41.20
C ARG A 402 -1.11 34.47 40.76
N ASN A 403 -2.30 33.93 40.43
CA ASN A 403 -3.55 34.58 39.94
C ASN A 403 -3.69 34.54 38.40
N ALA A 404 -4.84 34.28 37.77
CA ALA A 404 -6.22 33.99 38.21
C ALA A 404 -6.78 32.88 37.28
N ALA A 405 -7.50 31.84 37.75
CA ALA A 405 -8.90 31.79 38.20
C ALA A 405 -9.94 32.07 37.09
N HIS A 406 -10.78 31.06 36.82
CA HIS A 406 -12.01 31.06 36.00
C HIS A 406 -11.94 31.60 34.56
N THR A 407 -11.97 30.70 33.57
CA THR A 407 -13.13 30.49 32.66
C THR A 407 -13.04 29.12 32.00
#